data_AF-A0A0U3TG59-F1
#
_entry.id   AF-A0A0U3TG59-F1
#
_cell.length_a   1.000
_cell.length_b   1.000
_cell.length_c   1.000
_cell.angle_alpha   90.00
_cell.angle_beta   90.00
_cell.angle_gamma   90.00
#
_symmetry.space_group_name_H-M   'P 1'
#
loop_
_entity.id
_entity.type
_entity.pdbx_description
1 polymer ?
#
loop_
_entity_poly.entity_id
_entity_poly.type
_entity_poly.pdbx_seq_one_letter_code
_entity_poly.pdbx_strand_id
1 'polypeptide(L)'
;MLRITALLTLLILLAGCSSTPKGVDCPGEVSTIYGQSMGHTEARIFDLVSAFTVTRDGVAVKSGTLHSSDRFQYVPSAITSEGFTAQRLSDKQFRLINPYQNTMITWTCP
;
A
#
# COMPACT_ATOMS: atom_id res chain seq x y z
N MET A 1 24.09 40.93 -0.82
CA MET A 1 23.26 40.24 -1.84
C MET A 1 23.54 38.72 -1.87
N LEU A 2 24.79 38.26 -2.00
CA LEU A 2 25.17 36.83 -2.03
C LEU A 2 24.63 35.97 -0.86
N ARG A 3 24.57 36.53 0.36
CA ARG A 3 24.04 35.83 1.56
C ARG A 3 22.54 35.58 1.51
N ILE A 4 21.78 36.46 0.85
CA ILE A 4 20.32 36.34 0.74
C ILE A 4 19.98 35.27 -0.30
N THR A 5 20.71 35.26 -1.42
CA THR A 5 20.60 34.22 -2.46
C THR A 5 20.93 32.83 -1.91
N ALA A 6 21.96 32.70 -1.07
CA ALA A 6 22.32 31.44 -0.43
C ALA A 6 21.26 30.94 0.58
N LEU A 7 20.57 31.86 1.27
CA LEU A 7 19.49 31.51 2.19
C LEU A 7 18.24 31.02 1.45
N LEU A 8 17.90 31.70 0.35
CA LEU A 8 16.77 31.34 -0.51
C LEU A 8 16.98 29.99 -1.22
N THR A 9 18.19 29.71 -1.71
CA THR A 9 18.49 28.40 -2.29
C THR A 9 18.38 27.28 -1.25
N LEU A 10 18.90 27.49 -0.04
CA LEU A 10 18.79 26.51 1.05
C LEU A 10 17.33 26.20 1.42
N LEU A 11 16.47 27.21 1.47
CA LEU A 11 15.02 27.04 1.75
C LEU A 11 14.30 26.26 0.65
N ILE A 12 14.65 26.49 -0.63
CA ILE A 12 14.06 25.76 -1.77
C ILE A 12 14.52 24.29 -1.78
N LEU A 13 15.79 24.03 -1.44
CA LEU A 13 16.34 22.67 -1.33
C LEU A 13 15.66 21.84 -0.22
N LEU A 14 15.23 22.47 0.88
CA LEU A 14 14.54 21.81 1.99
C LEU A 14 13.06 21.50 1.68
N ALA A 15 12.41 22.28 0.81
CA ALA A 15 11.00 22.08 0.45
C ALA A 15 10.78 20.92 -0.55
N GLY A 16 11.82 20.49 -1.27
CA GLY A 16 11.74 19.49 -2.34
C GLY A 16 11.51 18.04 -1.88
N CYS A 17 11.63 17.73 -0.58
CA CYS A 17 11.50 16.35 -0.07
C CYS A 17 10.14 16.04 0.57
N SER A 18 9.18 16.98 0.59
CA SER A 18 7.89 16.79 1.26
C SER A 18 6.74 16.35 0.33
N SER A 19 7.02 15.81 -0.86
CA SER A 19 5.98 15.14 -1.65
C SER A 19 5.69 13.76 -1.07
N THR A 20 4.85 13.72 -0.04
CA THR A 20 4.25 12.44 0.38
C THR A 20 3.52 11.86 -0.84
N PRO A 21 3.88 10.65 -1.31
CA PRO A 21 3.23 10.05 -2.47
C PRO A 21 1.72 10.05 -2.23
N LYS A 22 0.93 10.65 -3.12
CA LYS A 22 -0.53 10.55 -2.97
C LYS A 22 -0.90 9.08 -3.20
N GLY A 23 -1.81 8.55 -2.40
CA GLY A 23 -2.37 7.22 -2.68
C GLY A 23 -2.93 7.15 -4.11
N VAL A 24 -3.13 5.94 -4.62
CA VAL A 24 -3.65 5.70 -5.97
C VAL A 24 -4.93 4.90 -5.84
N ASP A 25 -5.96 5.27 -6.62
CA ASP A 25 -7.19 4.50 -6.67
C ASP A 25 -6.95 3.26 -7.55
N CYS A 26 -7.19 2.09 -6.96
CA CYS A 26 -6.86 0.81 -7.58
C CYS A 26 -8.12 -0.06 -7.63
N PRO A 27 -8.50 -0.59 -8.81
CA PRO A 27 -9.53 -1.60 -8.90
C PRO A 27 -9.09 -2.88 -8.17
N GLY A 28 -10.03 -3.53 -7.51
CA GLY A 28 -9.84 -4.77 -6.78
C GLY A 28 -10.78 -5.87 -7.23
N GLU A 29 -10.27 -7.09 -7.30
CA GLU A 29 -11.09 -8.29 -7.41
C GLU A 29 -11.32 -8.89 -6.03
N VAL A 30 -12.58 -9.14 -5.69
CA VAL A 30 -12.99 -9.88 -4.50
C VAL A 30 -13.18 -11.34 -4.91
N SER A 31 -12.54 -12.25 -4.21
CA SER A 31 -12.66 -13.68 -4.46
C SER A 31 -12.62 -14.47 -3.16
N THR A 32 -13.01 -15.75 -3.22
CA THR A 32 -12.74 -16.67 -2.12
C THR A 32 -11.24 -16.93 -2.01
N ILE A 33 -10.79 -17.50 -0.89
CA ILE A 33 -9.36 -17.84 -0.71
C ILE A 33 -8.89 -18.86 -1.76
N TYR A 34 -9.82 -19.63 -2.32
CA TYR A 34 -9.58 -20.61 -3.38
C TYR A 34 -9.73 -20.03 -4.80
N GLY A 35 -9.93 -18.72 -4.94
CA GLY A 35 -9.93 -18.02 -6.23
C GLY A 35 -11.29 -17.99 -6.95
N GLN A 36 -12.39 -18.36 -6.30
CA GLN A 36 -13.71 -18.16 -6.88
C GLN A 36 -14.07 -16.67 -6.82
N SER A 37 -14.23 -16.03 -7.98
CA SER A 37 -14.59 -14.62 -8.05
C SER A 37 -15.95 -14.35 -7.38
N MET A 38 -16.02 -13.28 -6.59
CA MET A 38 -17.20 -12.84 -5.85
C MET A 38 -17.64 -11.42 -6.25
N GLY A 39 -16.85 -10.74 -7.08
CA GLY A 39 -17.14 -9.41 -7.59
C GLY A 39 -15.92 -8.51 -7.60
N HIS A 40 -16.17 -7.20 -7.66
CA HIS A 40 -15.13 -6.18 -7.72
C HIS A 40 -15.33 -5.12 -6.65
N THR A 41 -14.25 -4.43 -6.33
CA THR A 41 -14.23 -3.29 -5.41
C THR A 41 -13.22 -2.26 -5.90
N GLU A 42 -13.14 -1.13 -5.22
CA GLU A 42 -12.15 -0.09 -5.45
C GLU A 42 -11.60 0.36 -4.11
N ALA A 43 -10.30 0.65 -4.05
CA ALA A 43 -9.69 1.21 -2.86
C ALA A 43 -8.54 2.13 -3.22
N ARG A 44 -8.31 3.11 -2.34
CA ARG A 44 -7.16 3.99 -2.36
C ARG A 44 -5.99 3.27 -1.69
N ILE A 45 -4.96 2.92 -2.46
CA ILE A 45 -3.73 2.31 -1.94
C ILE A 45 -2.67 3.38 -1.73
N PHE A 46 -2.09 3.42 -0.54
CA PHE A 46 -0.92 4.23 -0.23
C PHE A 46 0.24 3.28 0.07
N ASP A 47 1.26 3.28 -0.80
CA ASP A 47 2.40 2.38 -0.69
C ASP A 47 3.64 3.08 -0.13
N LEU A 48 4.29 2.44 0.85
CA LEU A 48 5.58 2.81 1.42
C LEU A 48 6.58 1.69 1.18
N VAL A 49 7.87 1.96 1.37
CA VAL A 49 8.93 0.95 1.17
C VAL A 49 8.65 -0.34 1.96
N SER A 50 8.23 -0.24 3.22
CA SER A 50 8.07 -1.38 4.14
C SER A 50 6.63 -1.66 4.56
N ALA A 51 5.64 -0.92 4.06
CA ALA A 51 4.24 -1.08 4.44
C ALA A 51 3.31 -0.50 3.35
N PHE A 52 2.03 -0.83 3.39
CA PHE A 52 1.01 -0.15 2.61
C PHE A 52 -0.26 0.06 3.44
N THR A 53 -1.10 0.99 3.00
CA THR A 53 -2.43 1.24 3.58
C THR A 53 -3.48 1.11 2.49
N VAL A 54 -4.55 0.38 2.78
CA VAL A 54 -5.74 0.27 1.94
C VAL A 54 -6.84 1.12 2.56
N THR A 55 -7.37 2.09 1.83
CA THR A 55 -8.48 2.92 2.30
C THR A 55 -9.70 2.77 1.40
N ARG A 56 -10.86 2.49 2.00
CA ARG A 56 -12.15 2.35 1.31
C ARG A 56 -13.27 2.82 2.22
N ASP A 57 -14.23 3.56 1.70
CA ASP A 57 -15.41 4.03 2.45
C ASP A 57 -15.07 4.73 3.78
N GLY A 58 -13.95 5.47 3.82
CA GLY A 58 -13.45 6.14 5.03
C GLY A 58 -12.75 5.23 6.06
N VAL A 59 -12.68 3.92 5.80
CA VAL A 59 -11.98 2.94 6.63
C VAL A 59 -10.59 2.66 6.07
N ALA A 60 -9.57 2.73 6.90
CA ALA A 60 -8.18 2.47 6.53
C ALA A 60 -7.64 1.22 7.24
N VAL A 61 -7.12 0.28 6.47
CA VAL A 61 -6.42 -0.93 6.95
C VAL A 61 -4.94 -0.79 6.65
N LYS A 62 -4.10 -0.89 7.69
CA LYS A 62 -2.64 -0.82 7.57
C LYS A 62 -2.06 -2.22 7.50
N SER A 63 -1.16 -2.48 6.56
CA SER A 63 -0.50 -3.78 6.44
C SER A 63 0.32 -4.16 7.67
N GLY A 64 0.87 -3.18 8.38
CA GLY A 64 2.00 -3.39 9.28
C GLY A 64 3.32 -3.46 8.51
N THR A 65 4.43 -3.72 9.22
CA THR A 65 5.75 -3.88 8.60
C THR A 65 5.78 -5.18 7.80
N LEU A 66 5.93 -5.09 6.49
CA LEU A 66 6.05 -6.25 5.62
C LEU A 66 7.37 -6.98 5.89
N HIS A 67 7.26 -8.27 6.17
CA HIS A 67 8.40 -9.15 6.41
C HIS A 67 8.60 -10.05 5.19
N SER A 68 9.78 -9.94 4.59
CA SER A 68 10.38 -10.94 3.69
C SER A 68 11.85 -10.56 3.49
N SER A 69 12.77 -11.45 3.86
CA SER A 69 14.21 -11.26 3.65
C SER A 69 14.64 -11.60 2.21
N ASP A 70 13.81 -12.35 1.47
CA ASP A 70 14.04 -12.73 0.08
C ASP A 70 12.74 -12.64 -0.72
N ARG A 71 12.62 -11.57 -1.51
CA ARG A 71 11.45 -11.27 -2.35
C ARG A 71 11.31 -12.20 -3.56
N PHE A 72 12.32 -12.99 -3.89
CA PHE A 72 12.25 -14.00 -4.96
C PHE A 72 11.69 -15.33 -4.45
N GLN A 73 11.74 -15.57 -3.14
CA GLN A 73 11.23 -16.79 -2.52
C GLN A 73 9.90 -16.56 -1.77
N TYR A 74 9.72 -15.38 -1.16
CA TYR A 74 8.57 -15.09 -0.32
C TYR A 74 7.94 -13.74 -0.65
N VAL A 75 6.62 -13.77 -0.83
CA VAL A 75 5.78 -12.57 -0.96
C VAL A 75 5.87 -11.74 0.33
N PRO A 76 6.33 -10.48 0.28
CA PRO A 76 6.34 -9.59 1.45
C PRO A 76 4.96 -9.51 2.08
N SER A 77 4.88 -9.86 3.38
CA SER A 77 3.59 -9.99 4.06
C SER A 77 3.66 -9.61 5.54
N ALA A 78 2.49 -9.32 6.10
CA ALA A 78 2.30 -8.98 7.50
C ALA A 78 0.86 -9.27 7.93
N ILE A 79 0.64 -9.34 9.25
CA ILE A 79 -0.71 -9.44 9.82
C ILE A 79 -1.15 -8.05 10.26
N THR A 80 -2.32 -7.61 9.81
CA THR A 80 -2.89 -6.32 10.18
C THR A 80 -3.43 -6.33 11.62
N SER A 81 -3.72 -5.16 12.19
CA SER A 81 -4.36 -5.05 13.52
C SER A 81 -5.70 -5.76 13.61
N GLU A 82 -6.41 -5.85 12.49
CA GLU A 82 -7.71 -6.49 12.33
C GLU A 82 -7.60 -8.01 12.14
N GLY A 83 -6.38 -8.55 12.01
CA GLY A 83 -6.12 -9.97 11.82
C GLY A 83 -6.16 -10.44 10.36
N PHE A 84 -6.10 -9.53 9.39
CA PHE A 84 -5.99 -9.89 7.97
C PHE A 84 -4.53 -10.21 7.61
N THR A 85 -4.32 -11.11 6.66
CA THR A 85 -3.01 -11.25 6.02
C THR A 85 -2.90 -10.22 4.91
N ALA A 86 -1.96 -9.29 5.06
CA ALA A 86 -1.60 -8.31 4.05
C ALA A 86 -0.40 -8.79 3.24
N GLN A 87 -0.48 -8.70 1.91
CA GLN A 87 0.59 -9.14 1.01
C GLN A 87 0.84 -8.10 -0.08
N ARG A 88 2.12 -7.86 -0.39
CA ARG A 88 2.55 -7.11 -1.57
C ARG A 88 3.04 -8.09 -2.63
N LEU A 89 2.21 -8.34 -3.64
CA LEU A 89 2.51 -9.32 -4.70
C LEU A 89 3.48 -8.76 -5.73
N SER A 90 3.40 -7.45 -5.98
CA SER A 90 4.33 -6.70 -6.82
C SER A 90 4.38 -5.23 -6.35
N ASP A 91 5.10 -4.39 -7.08
CA ASP A 91 5.06 -2.93 -6.92
C ASP A 91 3.69 -2.31 -7.22
N LYS A 92 2.78 -3.05 -7.86
CA LYS A 92 1.44 -2.58 -8.25
C LYS A 92 0.30 -3.45 -7.73
N GLN A 93 0.60 -4.59 -7.11
CA GLN A 93 -0.42 -5.53 -6.66
C GLN A 93 -0.37 -5.75 -5.15
N PHE A 94 -1.51 -5.51 -4.52
CA PHE A 94 -1.69 -5.55 -3.08
C PHE A 94 -2.86 -6.46 -2.74
N ARG A 95 -2.73 -7.24 -1.67
CA ARG A 95 -3.76 -8.19 -1.29
C ARG A 95 -4.04 -8.14 0.21
N LEU A 96 -5.32 -8.22 0.56
CA LEU A 96 -5.79 -8.52 1.91
C LEU A 96 -6.54 -9.85 1.88
N ILE A 97 -6.25 -10.73 2.84
CA ILE A 97 -6.92 -12.01 3.01
C ILE A 97 -7.57 -12.02 4.39
N ASN A 98 -8.88 -12.26 4.43
CA ASN A 98 -9.62 -12.56 5.65
C ASN A 98 -9.94 -14.06 5.72
N PRO A 99 -9.16 -14.85 6.49
CA PRO A 99 -9.39 -16.29 6.60
C PRO A 99 -10.73 -16.63 7.25
N TYR A 100 -11.23 -15.81 8.16
CA TYR A 100 -12.49 -16.06 8.88
C TYR A 100 -13.72 -15.95 7.98
N GLN A 101 -13.64 -15.15 6.92
CA GLN A 101 -14.74 -14.94 5.96
C GLN A 101 -14.52 -15.69 4.65
N ASN A 102 -13.45 -16.48 4.52
CA ASN A 102 -13.05 -17.10 3.26
C ASN A 102 -13.02 -16.09 2.10
N THR A 103 -12.45 -14.90 2.33
CA THR A 103 -12.41 -13.83 1.33
C THR A 103 -10.98 -13.32 1.15
N MET A 104 -10.60 -13.05 -0.09
CA MET A 104 -9.44 -12.22 -0.41
C MET A 104 -9.85 -11.10 -1.34
N ILE A 105 -9.10 -10.00 -1.28
CA ILE A 105 -9.22 -8.91 -2.23
C ILE A 105 -7.83 -8.63 -2.79
N THR A 106 -7.69 -8.62 -4.11
CA THR A 106 -6.44 -8.23 -4.79
C THR A 106 -6.67 -6.95 -5.58
N TRP A 107 -5.99 -5.89 -5.20
CA TRP A 107 -5.98 -4.61 -5.92
C TRP A 107 -4.81 -4.55 -6.90
N THR A 108 -5.06 -4.06 -8.10
CA THR A 108 -4.04 -3.81 -9.12
C THR A 108 -4.05 -2.33 -9.48
N CYS A 109 -2.94 -1.64 -9.19
CA CYS A 109 -2.78 -0.21 -9.42
C CYS A 109 -2.18 0.10 -10.81
N PRO A 110 -2.44 1.28 -11.40
CA PRO A 110 -1.91 1.70 -12.70
C PRO A 110 -0.37 1.85 -12.75
#